data_AF-M4ME13-F1
#
_entry.id   AF-M4ME13-F1
#
_cell.length_a   1.000
_cell.length_b   1.000
_cell.length_c   1.000
_cell.angle_alpha   90.00
_cell.angle_beta   90.00
_cell.angle_gamma   90.00
#
_symmetry.space_group_name_H-M   'P 1'
#
loop_
_entity.id
_entity.type
_entity.pdbx_description
1 polymer ?
#
loop_
_entity_poly.entity_id
_entity_poly.type
_entity_poly.pdbx_seq_one_letter_code
_entity_poly.pdbx_strand_id
1 'polypeptide(L)' 'SDQYMCNTPLTYFNCSIMDFDPLSCKDMTPFQALYILSSTAVLMLLVSALLVRFHGWRIQFYWTILINRTLG' A
#
# COMPACT_ATOMS: atom_id res chain seq x y z
N SER A 1 -6.69 -20.33 -37.99
CA SER A 1 -6.63 -19.69 -36.67
C SER A 1 -7.45 -18.40 -36.62
N ASP A 2 -8.43 -18.26 -37.52
CA ASP A 2 -9.12 -16.99 -37.82
C ASP A 2 -10.49 -16.84 -37.16
N GLN A 3 -10.87 -17.76 -36.27
CA GLN A 3 -12.21 -17.73 -35.64
C GLN A 3 -12.32 -16.74 -34.48
N TYR A 4 -11.20 -16.34 -33.87
CA TYR A 4 -11.18 -15.50 -32.68
C TYR A 4 -10.19 -14.35 -32.85
N MET A 5 -10.73 -13.24 -33.35
CA MET A 5 -10.01 -11.99 -33.60
C MET A 5 -10.58 -10.87 -32.73
N CYS A 6 -9.71 -10.00 -32.25
CA CYS A 6 -10.09 -8.81 -31.50
C CYS A 6 -10.73 -7.77 -32.44
N ASN A 7 -11.86 -7.19 -32.04
CA ASN A 7 -12.50 -6.10 -32.77
C ASN A 7 -12.26 -4.71 -32.15
N THR A 8 -11.81 -4.67 -30.89
CA THR A 8 -11.60 -3.44 -30.11
C THR A 8 -10.57 -3.70 -29.00
N PRO A 9 -9.86 -2.66 -28.52
CA PRO A 9 -9.75 -1.31 -29.10
C PRO A 9 -9.00 -1.30 -30.44
N LEU A 10 -8.97 -0.17 -31.15
CA LEU A 10 -8.38 -0.06 -32.50
C LEU A 10 -6.94 -0.59 -32.57
N THR A 11 -6.16 -0.44 -31.49
CA THR A 11 -4.78 -0.93 -31.37
C THR A 11 -4.65 -2.45 -31.49
N TYR A 12 -5.70 -3.20 -31.21
CA TYR A 12 -5.74 -4.67 -31.32
C TYR A 12 -6.72 -5.14 -32.40
N PHE A 13 -7.20 -4.24 -33.26
CA PHE A 13 -8.16 -4.61 -34.29
C PHE A 13 -7.58 -5.64 -35.26
N ASN A 14 -8.30 -6.74 -35.46
CA ASN A 14 -7.92 -7.87 -36.30
C ASN A 14 -6.64 -8.60 -35.87
N CYS A 15 -6.20 -8.41 -34.61
CA CYS A 15 -5.18 -9.24 -33.97
C CYS A 15 -5.81 -10.53 -33.43
N SER A 16 -5.06 -11.64 -33.46
CA SER A 16 -5.52 -12.89 -32.86
C SER A 16 -5.62 -12.76 -31.34
N ILE A 17 -6.66 -13.33 -30.74
CA ILE A 17 -6.78 -13.39 -29.27
C ILE A 17 -5.60 -14.15 -28.66
N MET A 18 -4.99 -15.09 -29.40
CA MET A 18 -3.84 -15.86 -28.91
C MET A 18 -2.57 -15.00 -28.75
N ASP A 19 -2.50 -13.86 -29.43
CA ASP A 19 -1.37 -12.92 -29.35
C ASP A 19 -1.57 -11.85 -28.27
N PHE A 20 -2.71 -11.86 -27.58
CA PHE A 20 -2.99 -10.93 -26.50
C PHE A 20 -2.16 -11.28 -25.26
N ASP A 21 -1.38 -10.33 -24.76
CA ASP A 21 -0.59 -10.49 -23.54
C ASP A 21 -1.43 -10.19 -22.28
N PRO A 22 -1.78 -11.22 -21.48
CA PRO A 22 -2.58 -11.01 -20.27
C PRO A 22 -1.77 -10.41 -19.12
N LEU A 23 -0.44 -10.30 -19.19
CA LEU A 23 0.38 -9.77 -18.11
C LEU A 23 0.16 -8.27 -17.88
N SER A 24 -0.36 -7.55 -18.88
CA SER A 24 -0.75 -6.15 -18.75
C SER A 24 -2.05 -5.95 -17.98
N CYS A 25 -2.75 -7.03 -17.60
CA CYS A 25 -3.99 -6.94 -16.84
C CYS A 25 -3.74 -6.49 -15.40
N LYS A 26 -4.62 -5.59 -14.93
CA LYS A 26 -4.60 -5.03 -13.57
C LYS A 26 -4.51 -6.08 -12.47
N ASP A 27 -5.13 -7.24 -12.69
CA ASP A 27 -5.23 -8.30 -11.68
C ASP A 27 -3.92 -9.13 -11.53
N MET A 28 -3.01 -9.04 -12.51
CA MET A 28 -1.75 -9.79 -12.52
C MET A 28 -0.62 -9.11 -11.74
N THR A 29 -0.81 -7.85 -11.37
CA THR A 29 0.23 -7.03 -10.74
C THR A 29 -0.14 -6.73 -9.29
N PRO A 30 0.80 -6.84 -8.33
CA PRO A 30 0.50 -6.67 -6.91
C PRO A 30 0.32 -5.19 -6.51
N PHE A 31 -0.06 -4.31 -7.44
CA PHE A 31 -0.16 -2.87 -7.20
C PHE A 31 -1.10 -2.54 -6.04
N GLN A 32 -2.24 -3.23 -5.93
CA GLN A 32 -3.18 -2.99 -4.83
C GLN A 32 -2.55 -3.32 -3.47
N ALA A 33 -1.88 -4.47 -3.36
CA ALA A 33 -1.22 -4.87 -2.11
C ALA A 33 -0.06 -3.92 -1.76
N LEU A 34 0.77 -3.56 -2.73
CA LEU A 34 1.88 -2.62 -2.56
C LEU A 34 1.39 -1.21 -2.20
N TYR A 35 0.29 -0.75 -2.80
CA TYR A 35 -0.33 0.52 -2.46
C TYR A 35 -0.85 0.54 -1.02
N ILE A 36 -1.56 -0.52 -0.59
CA ILE A 36 -2.05 -0.63 0.79
C ILE A 36 -0.86 -0.66 1.76
N LEU A 37 0.17 -1.46 1.49
CA LEU A 37 1.35 -1.56 2.35
C LEU A 37 2.11 -0.23 2.44
N SER A 38 2.38 0.42 1.32
CA SER A 38 3.14 1.67 1.31
C SER A 38 2.35 2.82 1.96
N SER A 39 1.06 2.96 1.64
CA SER A 39 0.23 4.00 2.23
C SER A 39 0.06 3.82 3.74
N THR A 40 -0.14 2.58 4.22
CA THR A 40 -0.22 2.29 5.66
C THR A 40 1.10 2.58 6.37
N ALA A 41 2.24 2.21 5.78
CA ALA A 41 3.55 2.55 6.36
C ALA A 41 3.77 4.06 6.48
N VAL A 42 3.42 4.83 5.45
CA VAL A 42 3.51 6.30 5.48
C VAL A 42 2.59 6.89 6.56
N LEU A 43 1.34 6.43 6.64
CA LEU A 43 0.40 6.89 7.65
C LEU A 43 0.88 6.57 9.07
N MET A 44 1.40 5.36 9.30
CA MET A 44 1.95 4.97 10.60
C MET A 44 3.15 5.83 11.00
N LEU A 45 4.03 6.16 10.04
CA LEU A 45 5.16 7.05 10.29
C LEU A 45 4.68 8.45 10.66
N LEU A 46 3.73 9.01 9.92
CA LEU A 46 3.17 10.34 10.22
C LEU A 46 2.49 10.37 11.59
N VAL A 47 1.63 9.39 11.88
CA VAL A 47 0.92 9.31 13.17
C VAL A 47 1.91 9.16 14.32
N SER A 48 2.91 8.28 14.19
CA SER A 48 3.93 8.12 15.24
C SER A 48 4.76 9.38 15.45
N ALA A 49 5.19 10.06 14.39
CA ALA A 49 5.90 11.33 14.48
C ALA A 49 5.06 12.41 15.18
N LEU A 50 3.77 12.51 14.84
CA LEU A 50 2.85 13.44 15.49
C LEU A 50 2.64 13.10 16.97
N LEU A 51 2.45 11.82 17.31
CA LEU A 51 2.32 11.36 18.69
C LEU A 51 3.55 11.70 19.53
N VAL A 52 4.75 11.43 19.01
CA VAL A 52 6.00 11.78 19.69
C VAL A 52 6.12 13.29 19.86
N ARG A 53 5.82 14.08 18.82
CA ARG A 53 5.93 15.54 18.87
C ARG A 53 4.98 16.18 19.87
N PHE A 54 3.72 15.76 19.90
CA PHE A 54 2.68 16.41 20.70
C PHE A 54 2.47 15.78 22.07
N HIS A 55 2.63 14.46 22.18
CA HIS A 55 2.38 13.69 23.40
C HIS A 55 3.63 13.07 24.01
N GLY A 56 4.80 13.14 23.37
CA GLY A 56 6.05 12.53 23.86
C GLY A 56 6.43 12.98 25.27
N TRP A 57 6.25 14.26 25.58
CA TRP A 57 6.52 14.79 26.92
C TRP A 57 5.57 14.19 27.98
N ARG A 58 4.30 13.94 27.64
CA ARG A 58 3.33 13.30 28.56
C ARG A 58 3.72 11.85 28.79
N ILE A 59 4.09 11.13 27.73
CA ILE A 59 4.56 9.74 27.82
C ILE A 59 5.77 9.66 28.74
N GLN A 60 6.77 10.53 28.54
CA GLN A 60 7.96 10.59 29.40
C GLN A 60 7.60 10.93 30.85
N PHE A 61 6.69 11.88 31.06
CA PHE A 61 6.24 12.27 32.40
C PHE A 61 5.60 11.10 33.16
N TYR A 62 4.64 10.41 32.54
CA TYR A 62 3.98 9.26 33.18
C TYR A 62 4.94 8.10 33.42
N TRP A 63 5.87 7.87 32.48
CA TRP A 63 6.91 6.87 32.64
C TRP A 63 7.81 7.14 33.85
N THR A 64 8.28 8.38 34.02
CA THR A 64 9.08 8.80 35.18
C THR A 64 8.31 8.59 36.49
N ILE A 65 7.04 8.97 36.55
CA ILE A 65 6.21 8.76 37.75
C ILE A 65 6.07 7.28 38.05
N LEU A 66 5.78 6.45 37.04
CA LEU A 66 5.60 5.02 37.22
C LEU A 66 6.86 4.38 37.81
N ILE A 67 8.03 4.66 37.23
CA ILE A 67 9.31 4.14 37.71
C ILE A 67 9.56 4.56 39.16
N ASN A 68 9.42 5.84 39.47
CA ASN A 68 9.67 6.35 40.82
C ASN A 68 8.75 5.71 41.86
N ARG A 69 7.49 5.41 41.51
CA ARG A 69 6.55 4.72 42.42
C ARG A 69 6.84 3.23 42.56
N THR A 70 7.45 2.60 41.56
CA THR A 70 7.77 1.16 41.61
C THR A 70 9.11 0.89 42.29
N LEU A 71 10.06 1.84 42.26
CA LEU A 71 11.41 1.67 42.78
C LEU A 71 11.69 2.44 44.09
N GLY A 72 10.83 3.39 44.48
CA GLY A 72 10.91 4.14 45.73
C GLY A 72 9.89 3.66 46.75
#